data_AF-L8M7V8-F1
#
_entry.id   AF-L8M7V8-F1
#
_cell.length_a   1.000
_cell.length_b   1.000
_cell.length_c   1.000
_cell.angle_alpha   90.00
_cell.angle_beta   90.00
_cell.angle_gamma   90.00
#
_symmetry.space_group_name_H-M   'P 1'
#
loop_
_entity.id
_entity.type
_entity.pdbx_description
1 polymer ?
#
loop_
_entity_poly.entity_id
_entity_poly.type
_entity_poly.pdbx_seq_one_letter_code
_entity_poly.pdbx_strand_id
1 'polypeptide(L)'
;MKLEKEFYHLPFRFDVAKLQQEISQFKAADWGKHPQDFANNTAIPLVSVGGEINDSYGTDGQMAATPYLQACPYIQQVMKAFNIPISRSRLMRIAGQAEVPVHRDKYFHWFRRMRVHIPIFTNPQVRFFCNDKSVHMAAGSAWIFDNSQFHWVINESRADRIHLVIDIKGSTDELKILCDSAPRYFPYLVEDTASIAIETYRFEVLTPKEINSLCKNILSSVPELEPQIKQFCRSWQVVFNQFGHSDKGELAYRSLIWRLRRCLQKKELGESGKLACTTLASMLPKPSFSRAQVSSPQRNVALFPDLDACYQIAGEFDLNQHHNFRENQQAEQLFRLRKLFSTPITPTQAWQNLDSSWDLGETKFTLQLQKLMSMGLLKEKITPPEFIRPIFIVAASSSGSSLLCETLSQLEDLWTLGGESCFIEKIPELHPQNYGYASNCLTEKELNPKISRALRQFFTEKLCDREGISYLQFPLKQRPNKLRFLDKTSKNALRIPFLKALFPDALFIYLQREPIASIKSIIDGWRSRKFITYRSLPGWYDWGWSFLLTPGWLSLKGSSVTEIATYQWQTAQDYINQDLEALPSSDWCTVQYADLIANPQQVITQIAEFAGLDPNQNPNNR
;
A
#
# COMPACT_ATOMS: atom_id res chain seq x y z
N MET A 1 -13.19 -0.47 -25.84
CA MET A 1 -14.61 -0.90 -25.94
C MET A 1 -14.65 -1.79 -27.17
N LYS A 2 -15.38 -2.89 -27.21
CA LYS A 2 -15.42 -3.70 -28.44
C LYS A 2 -16.17 -2.93 -29.52
N LEU A 3 -15.57 -2.77 -30.70
CA LEU A 3 -16.17 -2.09 -31.84
C LEU A 3 -16.61 -3.10 -32.90
N GLU A 4 -17.42 -2.67 -33.88
CA GLU A 4 -17.91 -3.55 -34.94
C GLU A 4 -16.88 -3.76 -36.05
N LYS A 5 -16.04 -2.76 -36.31
CA LYS A 5 -14.96 -2.78 -37.31
C LYS A 5 -13.61 -2.55 -36.65
N GLU A 6 -12.55 -3.05 -37.28
CA GLU A 6 -11.19 -2.87 -36.81
C GLU A 6 -10.75 -1.40 -36.87
N PHE A 7 -11.11 -0.68 -37.95
CA PHE A 7 -10.69 0.70 -38.18
C PHE A 7 -11.85 1.58 -38.65
N TYR A 8 -11.88 2.79 -38.12
CA TYR A 8 -12.78 3.87 -38.51
C TYR A 8 -11.95 5.08 -38.91
N HIS A 9 -12.14 5.55 -40.14
CA HIS A 9 -11.56 6.78 -40.63
C HIS A 9 -12.58 7.89 -40.45
N LEU A 10 -12.28 8.85 -39.56
CA LEU A 10 -13.17 9.95 -39.28
C LEU A 10 -13.07 11.03 -40.39
N PRO A 11 -14.18 11.70 -40.73
CA PRO A 11 -14.25 12.68 -41.81
C PRO A 11 -13.62 14.03 -41.43
N PHE A 12 -12.63 14.05 -40.55
CA PHE A 12 -11.95 15.26 -40.09
C PHE A 12 -10.53 15.37 -40.64
N ARG A 13 -10.13 16.60 -40.95
CA ARG A 13 -8.79 16.96 -41.40
C ARG A 13 -8.25 18.15 -40.62
N PHE A 14 -6.98 18.11 -40.30
CA PHE A 14 -6.29 19.11 -39.49
C PHE A 14 -5.05 19.65 -40.21
N ASP A 15 -4.65 20.88 -39.88
CA ASP A 15 -3.46 21.56 -40.35
C ASP A 15 -2.19 20.88 -39.81
N VAL A 16 -1.60 20.06 -40.67
CA VAL A 16 -0.40 19.28 -40.34
C VAL A 16 0.79 20.20 -40.06
N ALA A 17 0.96 21.28 -40.83
CA ALA A 17 2.10 22.16 -40.68
C ALA A 17 2.08 22.85 -39.31
N LYS A 18 0.91 23.30 -38.85
CA LYS A 18 0.77 23.87 -37.52
C LYS A 18 1.01 22.86 -36.40
N LEU A 19 0.47 21.65 -36.52
CA LEU A 19 0.72 20.58 -35.55
C LEU A 19 2.21 20.23 -35.45
N GLN A 20 2.91 20.15 -36.59
CA GLN A 20 4.34 19.91 -36.64
C GLN A 20 5.14 21.05 -36.00
N GLN A 21 4.73 22.31 -36.25
CA GLN A 21 5.32 23.48 -35.60
C GLN A 21 5.20 23.39 -34.07
N GLU A 22 4.01 23.09 -33.54
CA GLU A 22 3.81 22.97 -32.09
C GLU A 22 4.60 21.83 -31.46
N ILE A 23 4.81 20.72 -32.18
CA ILE A 23 5.63 19.61 -31.65
C ILE A 23 7.13 19.95 -31.67
N SER A 24 7.58 20.76 -32.64
CA SER A 24 8.99 21.09 -32.81
C SER A 24 9.60 21.85 -31.62
N GLN A 25 8.75 22.45 -30.77
CA GLN A 25 9.18 23.13 -29.55
C GLN A 25 9.65 22.18 -28.44
N PHE A 26 9.21 20.91 -28.46
CA PHE A 26 9.54 19.93 -27.42
C PHE A 26 10.90 19.30 -27.66
N LYS A 27 11.72 19.26 -26.61
CA LYS A 27 13.08 18.74 -26.62
C LYS A 27 13.08 17.23 -26.38
N ALA A 28 14.19 16.56 -26.71
CA ALA A 28 14.34 15.13 -26.48
C ALA A 28 14.11 14.71 -25.01
N ALA A 29 14.47 15.55 -24.05
CA ALA A 29 14.29 15.31 -22.62
C ALA A 29 12.81 15.32 -22.16
N ASP A 30 11.92 15.96 -22.92
CA ASP A 30 10.49 16.04 -22.59
C ASP A 30 9.78 14.70 -22.87
N TRP A 31 10.38 13.86 -23.72
CA TRP A 31 9.84 12.56 -24.13
C TRP A 31 10.17 11.48 -23.10
N GLY A 32 9.22 11.24 -22.19
CA GLY A 32 9.29 10.16 -21.22
C GLY A 32 9.06 8.78 -21.84
N LYS A 33 9.29 7.74 -21.03
CA LYS A 33 8.96 6.35 -21.39
C LYS A 33 7.48 6.21 -21.70
N HIS A 34 7.14 5.37 -22.67
CA HIS A 34 5.75 5.00 -22.89
C HIS A 34 5.17 4.25 -21.67
N PRO A 35 3.87 4.39 -21.33
CA PRO A 35 3.25 3.72 -20.18
C PRO A 35 3.40 2.19 -20.12
N GLN A 36 3.59 1.54 -21.26
CA GLN A 36 3.82 0.08 -21.36
C GLN A 36 5.32 -0.29 -21.46
N ASP A 37 6.21 0.71 -21.38
CA ASP A 37 7.68 0.61 -21.45
C ASP A 37 8.22 -0.20 -22.65
N PHE A 38 7.52 -0.11 -23.79
CA PHE A 38 8.01 -0.69 -25.04
C PHE A 38 9.26 0.05 -25.51
N ALA A 39 10.30 -0.70 -25.91
CA ALA A 39 11.55 -0.14 -26.39
C ALA A 39 11.31 0.84 -27.55
N ASN A 40 12.03 1.96 -27.55
CA ASN A 40 11.95 3.01 -28.58
C ASN A 40 10.54 3.62 -28.80
N ASN A 41 9.66 3.49 -27.79
CA ASN A 41 8.37 4.14 -27.73
C ASN A 41 8.38 5.14 -26.56
N THR A 42 8.12 6.41 -26.88
CA THR A 42 8.17 7.51 -25.92
C THR A 42 6.91 8.36 -26.03
N ALA A 43 6.56 9.07 -24.96
CA ALA A 43 5.35 9.87 -24.92
C ALA A 43 5.50 11.15 -24.12
N ILE A 44 4.68 12.15 -24.48
CA ILE A 44 4.47 13.36 -23.72
C ILE A 44 3.00 13.39 -23.29
N PRO A 45 2.68 13.31 -21.98
CA PRO A 45 1.31 13.45 -21.52
C PRO A 45 0.82 14.88 -21.75
N LEU A 46 -0.39 15.00 -22.30
CA LEU A 46 -1.06 16.28 -22.56
C LEU A 46 -2.22 16.50 -21.59
N VAL A 47 -3.00 15.45 -21.32
CA VAL A 47 -4.04 15.41 -20.29
C VAL A 47 -3.82 14.18 -19.41
N SER A 48 -3.66 14.40 -18.10
CA SER A 48 -3.29 13.38 -17.09
C SER A 48 -3.89 13.73 -15.73
N VAL A 49 -3.81 12.81 -14.76
CA VAL A 49 -4.31 13.09 -13.40
C VAL A 49 -3.52 14.24 -12.80
N GLY A 50 -4.21 15.27 -12.31
CA GLY A 50 -3.63 16.47 -11.72
C GLY A 50 -2.89 17.39 -12.70
N GLY A 51 -2.82 17.06 -13.98
CA GLY A 51 -1.99 17.81 -14.95
C GLY A 51 -0.49 17.56 -14.77
N GLU A 52 -0.13 16.51 -14.03
CA GLU A 52 1.26 16.12 -13.77
C GLU A 52 1.79 15.17 -14.86
N ILE A 53 3.09 14.92 -14.86
CA ILE A 53 3.72 13.97 -15.78
C ILE A 53 3.55 12.54 -15.22
N ASN A 54 2.38 11.94 -15.48
CA ASN A 54 2.05 10.59 -15.03
C ASN A 54 1.22 9.79 -16.05
N ASP A 55 1.07 8.50 -15.77
CA ASP A 55 0.30 7.55 -16.57
C ASP A 55 -0.95 7.01 -15.87
N SER A 56 -1.40 7.72 -14.85
CA SER A 56 -2.63 7.40 -14.13
C SER A 56 -3.86 7.54 -15.04
N TYR A 57 -4.91 6.76 -14.76
CA TYR A 57 -6.17 6.80 -15.50
C TYR A 57 -7.16 7.73 -14.80
N GLY A 58 -8.23 8.13 -15.51
CA GLY A 58 -9.31 8.93 -14.92
C GLY A 58 -10.06 8.23 -13.78
N THR A 59 -9.81 6.94 -13.54
CA THR A 59 -10.27 6.22 -12.34
C THR A 59 -9.45 6.53 -11.09
N ASP A 60 -8.26 7.09 -11.25
CA ASP A 60 -7.31 7.34 -10.17
C ASP A 60 -7.36 8.78 -9.65
N GLY A 61 -8.03 9.70 -10.37
CA GLY A 61 -8.22 11.08 -9.91
C GLY A 61 -8.70 12.04 -10.99
N GLN A 62 -8.80 13.32 -10.65
CA GLN A 62 -9.19 14.40 -11.56
C GLN A 62 -8.15 14.60 -12.66
N MET A 63 -8.61 14.58 -13.91
CA MET A 63 -7.77 14.87 -15.07
C MET A 63 -7.63 16.37 -15.26
N ALA A 64 -6.46 16.83 -15.68
CA ALA A 64 -6.20 18.23 -16.03
C ALA A 64 -5.18 18.34 -17.16
N ALA A 65 -5.14 19.52 -17.80
CA ALA A 65 -4.15 19.84 -18.81
C ALA A 65 -2.76 19.95 -18.17
N THR A 66 -1.77 19.36 -18.83
CA THR A 66 -0.36 19.52 -18.47
C THR A 66 0.20 20.84 -19.01
N PRO A 67 1.36 21.32 -18.51
CA PRO A 67 2.06 22.46 -19.11
C PRO A 67 2.35 22.28 -20.61
N TYR A 68 2.59 21.04 -21.07
CA TYR A 68 2.81 20.75 -22.49
C TYR A 68 1.58 21.05 -23.35
N LEU A 69 0.38 20.74 -22.87
CA LEU A 69 -0.85 21.05 -23.60
C LEU A 69 -1.15 22.55 -23.62
N GLN A 70 -0.86 23.24 -22.52
CA GLN A 70 -1.02 24.70 -22.44
C GLN A 70 -0.17 25.44 -23.48
N ALA A 71 1.00 24.89 -23.83
CA ALA A 71 1.89 25.42 -24.86
C ALA A 71 1.45 25.07 -26.32
N CYS A 72 0.35 24.33 -26.50
CA CYS A 72 -0.13 23.88 -27.82
C CYS A 72 -1.57 24.38 -28.09
N PRO A 73 -1.76 25.65 -28.48
CA PRO A 73 -3.09 26.20 -28.74
C PRO A 73 -3.85 25.49 -29.86
N TYR A 74 -3.16 25.03 -30.91
CA TYR A 74 -3.82 24.33 -32.00
C TYR A 74 -4.20 22.90 -31.61
N ILE A 75 -3.38 22.16 -30.86
CA ILE A 75 -3.80 20.86 -30.30
C ILE A 75 -5.08 21.01 -29.45
N GLN A 76 -5.23 22.10 -28.70
CA GLN A 76 -6.46 22.37 -27.95
C GLN A 76 -7.67 22.58 -28.89
N GLN A 77 -7.52 23.31 -30.00
CA GLN A 77 -8.55 23.44 -31.04
C GLN A 77 -8.90 22.09 -31.69
N VAL A 78 -7.89 21.25 -31.95
CA VAL A 78 -8.09 19.89 -32.47
C VAL A 78 -8.90 19.03 -31.50
N MET A 79 -8.62 19.09 -30.19
CA MET A 79 -9.39 18.39 -29.17
C MET A 79 -10.84 18.90 -29.10
N LYS A 80 -11.03 20.22 -29.17
CA LYS A 80 -12.36 20.87 -29.17
C LYS A 80 -13.22 20.44 -30.37
N ALA A 81 -12.61 20.12 -31.52
CA ALA A 81 -13.32 19.72 -32.75
C ALA A 81 -14.20 18.47 -32.58
N PHE A 82 -13.87 17.56 -31.66
CA PHE A 82 -14.66 16.36 -31.40
C PHE A 82 -15.93 16.63 -30.59
N ASN A 83 -16.02 17.79 -29.93
CA ASN A 83 -17.14 18.17 -29.04
C ASN A 83 -17.49 17.10 -28.00
N ILE A 84 -16.48 16.37 -27.52
CA ILE A 84 -16.61 15.32 -26.50
C ILE A 84 -15.55 15.60 -25.43
N PRO A 85 -15.87 15.46 -24.12
CA PRO A 85 -14.88 15.64 -23.06
C PRO A 85 -13.67 14.72 -23.21
N ILE A 86 -12.48 15.30 -23.10
CA ILE A 86 -11.21 14.59 -23.18
C ILE A 86 -10.95 13.88 -21.86
N SER A 87 -10.79 12.56 -21.92
CA SER A 87 -10.43 11.75 -20.76
C SER A 87 -8.92 11.84 -20.49
N ARG A 88 -8.11 11.49 -21.48
CA ARG A 88 -6.65 11.41 -21.39
C ARG A 88 -6.05 11.71 -22.75
N SER A 89 -4.88 12.31 -22.82
CA SER A 89 -4.23 12.55 -24.11
C SER A 89 -2.70 12.55 -24.02
N ARG A 90 -2.04 12.15 -25.11
CA ARG A 90 -0.58 12.16 -25.26
C ARG A 90 -0.15 12.43 -26.69
N LEU A 91 1.07 12.93 -26.84
CA LEU A 91 1.86 12.67 -28.04
C LEU A 91 2.56 11.32 -27.88
N MET A 92 2.45 10.45 -28.88
CA MET A 92 3.06 9.12 -28.87
C MET A 92 4.03 8.98 -30.04
N ARG A 93 5.31 8.79 -29.71
CA ARG A 93 6.41 8.65 -30.65
C ARG A 93 6.92 7.22 -30.71
N ILE A 94 6.98 6.68 -31.93
CA ILE A 94 7.69 5.44 -32.23
C ILE A 94 8.91 5.83 -33.07
N ALA A 95 10.10 5.45 -32.62
CA ALA A 95 11.32 5.76 -33.36
C ALA A 95 11.32 5.12 -34.76
N GLY A 96 12.15 5.64 -35.67
CA GLY A 96 12.46 4.94 -36.92
C GLY A 96 12.96 3.53 -36.65
N GLN A 97 12.58 2.57 -37.51
CA GLN A 97 12.94 1.14 -37.38
C GLN A 97 12.49 0.48 -36.06
N ALA A 98 11.42 0.98 -35.44
CA ALA A 98 10.86 0.41 -34.22
C ALA A 98 9.44 -0.12 -34.43
N GLU A 99 8.99 -0.93 -33.49
CA GLU A 99 7.64 -1.50 -33.47
C GLU A 99 7.01 -1.39 -32.09
N VAL A 100 5.68 -1.48 -32.07
CA VAL A 100 4.91 -1.78 -30.87
C VAL A 100 4.41 -3.20 -31.02
N PRO A 101 4.76 -4.13 -30.11
CA PRO A 101 4.46 -5.54 -30.26
C PRO A 101 2.96 -5.82 -30.18
N VAL A 102 2.56 -7.03 -30.57
CA VAL A 102 1.17 -7.50 -30.51
C VAL A 102 0.64 -7.46 -29.09
N HIS A 103 -0.40 -6.66 -28.87
CA HIS A 103 -1.03 -6.51 -27.55
C HIS A 103 -2.52 -6.18 -27.68
N ARG A 104 -3.17 -6.05 -26.51
CA ARG A 104 -4.54 -5.55 -26.36
C ARG A 104 -4.52 -4.50 -25.26
N ASP A 105 -5.40 -3.52 -25.37
CA ASP A 105 -5.57 -2.54 -24.31
C ASP A 105 -6.47 -3.13 -23.22
N LYS A 106 -5.87 -3.50 -22.08
CA LYS A 106 -6.51 -4.28 -21.01
C LYS A 106 -6.75 -3.45 -19.75
N TYR A 107 -7.83 -2.65 -19.65
CA TYR A 107 -8.20 -1.94 -18.41
C TYR A 107 -9.65 -1.46 -18.44
N PHE A 108 -10.25 -1.17 -17.27
CA PHE A 108 -11.58 -0.54 -17.18
C PHE A 108 -11.67 0.79 -17.92
N HIS A 109 -10.59 1.58 -17.99
CA HIS A 109 -10.51 2.79 -18.81
C HIS A 109 -11.02 2.52 -20.24
N TRP A 110 -10.47 1.48 -20.87
CA TRP A 110 -10.84 1.07 -22.23
C TRP A 110 -12.23 0.48 -22.33
N PHE A 111 -12.88 0.10 -21.24
CA PHE A 111 -14.25 -0.37 -21.30
C PHE A 111 -15.25 0.75 -21.67
N ARG A 112 -14.89 2.02 -21.40
CA ARG A 112 -15.77 3.20 -21.51
C ARG A 112 -15.25 4.30 -22.43
N ARG A 113 -14.02 4.16 -22.93
CA ARG A 113 -13.34 5.18 -23.73
C ARG A 113 -12.91 4.62 -25.08
N MET A 114 -12.97 5.49 -26.08
CA MET A 114 -12.40 5.27 -27.41
C MET A 114 -11.15 6.10 -27.56
N ARG A 115 -10.24 5.65 -28.42
CA ARG A 115 -8.98 6.33 -28.68
C ARG A 115 -8.95 6.85 -30.11
N VAL A 116 -8.83 8.16 -30.24
CA VAL A 116 -8.61 8.85 -31.50
C VAL A 116 -7.11 9.00 -31.73
N HIS A 117 -6.66 8.63 -32.93
CA HIS A 117 -5.31 8.85 -33.43
C HIS A 117 -5.32 9.92 -34.51
N ILE A 118 -4.45 10.91 -34.36
CA ILE A 118 -4.18 11.94 -35.36
C ILE A 118 -2.69 11.86 -35.71
N PRO A 119 -2.32 11.29 -36.85
CA PRO A 119 -0.93 11.23 -37.29
C PRO A 119 -0.42 12.63 -37.63
N ILE A 120 0.74 13.01 -37.09
CA ILE A 120 1.34 14.34 -37.32
C ILE A 120 2.65 14.20 -38.10
N PHE A 121 3.52 13.29 -37.63
CA PHE A 121 4.67 12.80 -38.38
C PHE A 121 4.43 11.33 -38.69
N THR A 122 4.31 10.99 -39.97
CA THR A 122 4.02 9.63 -40.45
C THR A 122 4.41 9.52 -41.92
N ASN A 123 4.51 8.29 -42.44
CA ASN A 123 4.72 8.00 -43.86
C ASN A 123 4.18 6.60 -44.19
N PRO A 124 4.02 6.24 -45.48
CA PRO A 124 3.42 4.96 -45.89
C PRO A 124 4.11 3.69 -45.35
N GLN A 125 5.36 3.77 -44.89
CA GLN A 125 6.09 2.66 -44.27
C GLN A 125 5.70 2.45 -42.79
N VAL A 126 4.80 3.29 -42.24
CA VAL A 126 4.16 3.07 -40.95
C VAL A 126 2.83 2.36 -41.14
N ARG A 127 2.72 1.15 -40.59
CA ARG A 127 1.54 0.30 -40.70
C ARG A 127 0.98 -0.01 -39.32
N PHE A 128 -0.32 0.25 -39.14
CA PHE A 128 -1.10 -0.19 -38.00
C PHE A 128 -1.85 -1.46 -38.36
N PHE A 129 -1.87 -2.41 -37.45
CA PHE A 129 -2.53 -3.69 -37.62
C PHE A 129 -3.52 -3.91 -36.48
N CYS A 130 -4.70 -4.45 -36.80
CA CYS A 130 -5.72 -4.85 -35.85
C CYS A 130 -6.39 -6.11 -36.41
N ASN A 131 -6.26 -7.23 -35.69
CA ASN A 131 -6.56 -8.56 -36.21
C ASN A 131 -5.91 -8.82 -37.58
N ASP A 132 -6.71 -9.12 -38.61
CA ASP A 132 -6.29 -9.42 -39.99
C ASP A 132 -6.24 -8.16 -40.88
N LYS A 133 -6.62 -6.99 -40.36
CA LYS A 133 -6.63 -5.73 -41.12
C LYS A 133 -5.42 -4.87 -40.82
N SER A 134 -5.01 -4.08 -41.81
CA SER A 134 -3.95 -3.09 -41.62
C SER A 134 -4.15 -1.83 -42.46
N VAL A 135 -3.74 -0.69 -41.90
CA VAL A 135 -3.90 0.63 -42.51
C VAL A 135 -2.64 1.48 -42.33
N HIS A 136 -2.39 2.36 -43.30
CA HIS A 136 -1.54 3.52 -43.10
C HIS A 136 -2.45 4.71 -42.77
N MET A 137 -2.20 5.37 -41.65
CA MET A 137 -2.94 6.56 -41.25
C MET A 137 -2.20 7.80 -41.77
N ALA A 138 -2.80 8.54 -42.71
CA ALA A 138 -2.18 9.71 -43.34
C ALA A 138 -2.07 10.91 -42.38
N ALA A 139 -1.09 11.80 -42.61
CA ALA A 139 -0.91 12.99 -41.77
C ALA A 139 -2.18 13.88 -41.75
N GLY A 140 -2.54 14.39 -40.57
CA GLY A 140 -3.68 15.29 -40.37
C GLY A 140 -5.05 14.62 -40.46
N SER A 141 -5.12 13.31 -40.68
CA SER A 141 -6.37 12.55 -40.62
C SER A 141 -6.70 12.08 -39.20
N ALA A 142 -7.96 11.73 -38.93
CA ALA A 142 -8.38 11.18 -37.65
C ALA A 142 -8.87 9.73 -37.78
N TRP A 143 -8.45 8.88 -36.86
CA TRP A 143 -8.73 7.45 -36.87
C TRP A 143 -9.11 6.92 -35.50
N ILE A 144 -10.01 5.96 -35.45
CA ILE A 144 -10.29 5.13 -34.27
C ILE A 144 -10.10 3.67 -34.68
N PHE A 145 -9.61 2.83 -33.78
CA PHE A 145 -9.54 1.38 -34.00
C PHE A 145 -10.00 0.60 -32.76
N ASP A 146 -10.39 -0.67 -32.94
CA ASP A 146 -10.80 -1.53 -31.83
C ASP A 146 -9.59 -2.00 -31.01
N ASN A 147 -9.21 -1.21 -30.01
CA ASN A 147 -8.11 -1.54 -29.11
C ASN A 147 -8.39 -2.70 -28.16
N SER A 148 -9.62 -3.24 -28.13
CA SER A 148 -9.92 -4.48 -27.40
C SER A 148 -9.47 -5.74 -28.15
N GLN A 149 -9.19 -5.64 -29.46
CA GLN A 149 -8.62 -6.70 -30.28
C GLN A 149 -7.08 -6.66 -30.28
N PHE A 150 -6.47 -7.74 -30.78
CA PHE A 150 -5.02 -7.78 -30.94
C PHE A 150 -4.59 -6.75 -31.98
N HIS A 151 -3.64 -5.89 -31.60
CA HIS A 151 -3.13 -4.85 -32.47
C HIS A 151 -1.64 -4.61 -32.23
N TRP A 152 -0.97 -4.11 -33.26
CA TRP A 152 0.46 -3.77 -33.27
C TRP A 152 0.75 -2.69 -34.29
N VAL A 153 1.95 -2.12 -34.23
CA VAL A 153 2.39 -1.06 -35.15
C VAL A 153 3.82 -1.34 -35.57
N ILE A 154 4.12 -1.19 -36.86
CA ILE A 154 5.47 -1.29 -37.40
C ILE A 154 5.82 0.06 -38.05
N ASN A 155 6.97 0.63 -37.69
CA ASN A 155 7.58 1.78 -38.36
C ASN A 155 8.85 1.34 -39.09
N GLU A 156 8.71 0.92 -40.35
CA GLU A 156 9.85 0.51 -41.19
C GLU A 156 10.59 1.69 -41.81
N SER A 157 10.19 2.92 -41.51
CA SER A 157 10.89 4.11 -41.99
C SER A 157 12.08 4.47 -41.10
N ARG A 158 13.00 5.27 -41.62
CA ARG A 158 14.11 5.82 -40.82
C ARG A 158 13.68 7.02 -39.95
N ALA A 159 12.50 7.57 -40.22
CA ALA A 159 11.97 8.73 -39.51
C ALA A 159 11.10 8.30 -38.34
N ASP A 160 11.08 9.13 -37.30
CA ASP A 160 10.17 8.95 -36.18
C ASP A 160 8.73 9.19 -36.62
N ARG A 161 7.82 8.37 -36.09
CA ARG A 161 6.38 8.58 -36.21
C ARG A 161 5.88 9.22 -34.93
N ILE A 162 5.06 10.26 -35.04
CA ILE A 162 4.39 10.91 -33.90
C ILE A 162 2.91 11.04 -34.20
N HIS A 163 2.08 10.48 -33.32
CA HIS A 163 0.63 10.66 -33.33
C HIS A 163 0.21 11.46 -32.10
N LEU A 164 -0.72 12.40 -32.27
CA LEU A 164 -1.56 12.87 -31.18
C LEU A 164 -2.62 11.81 -30.90
N VAL A 165 -2.71 11.40 -29.64
CA VAL A 165 -3.64 10.38 -29.18
C VAL A 165 -4.57 11.01 -28.15
N ILE A 166 -5.88 10.88 -28.39
CA ILE A 166 -6.93 11.50 -27.59
C ILE A 166 -7.89 10.40 -27.17
N ASP A 167 -7.93 10.10 -25.88
CA ASP A 167 -8.91 9.20 -25.29
C ASP A 167 -10.16 10.03 -24.93
N ILE A 168 -11.29 9.67 -25.52
CA ILE A 168 -12.58 10.33 -25.30
C ILE A 168 -13.55 9.36 -24.63
N LYS A 169 -14.38 9.86 -23.72
CA LYS A 169 -15.49 9.05 -23.17
C LYS A 169 -16.53 8.91 -24.26
N GLY A 170 -16.94 7.67 -24.56
CA GLY A 170 -18.01 7.49 -25.51
C GLY A 170 -18.46 6.05 -25.73
N SER A 171 -19.48 5.94 -26.56
CA SER A 171 -20.28 4.77 -26.90
C SER A 171 -20.23 4.52 -28.40
N THR A 172 -20.80 3.39 -28.82
CA THR A 172 -20.98 3.07 -30.24
C THR A 172 -21.85 4.08 -30.97
N ASP A 173 -22.79 4.74 -30.27
CA ASP A 173 -23.66 5.78 -30.86
C ASP A 173 -22.88 7.07 -31.13
N GLU A 174 -22.05 7.51 -30.17
CA GLU A 174 -21.15 8.66 -30.37
C GLU A 174 -20.14 8.40 -31.49
N LEU A 175 -19.61 7.18 -31.58
CA LEU A 175 -18.75 6.78 -32.70
C LEU A 175 -19.47 6.92 -34.04
N LYS A 176 -20.73 6.47 -34.11
CA LYS A 176 -21.53 6.56 -35.33
C LYS A 176 -21.76 8.02 -35.74
N ILE A 177 -22.10 8.89 -34.80
CA ILE A 177 -22.25 10.34 -35.04
C ILE A 177 -20.96 10.94 -35.60
N LEU A 178 -19.80 10.59 -35.04
CA LEU A 178 -18.50 11.06 -35.54
C LEU A 178 -18.21 10.55 -36.96
N CYS A 179 -18.55 9.30 -37.26
CA CYS A 179 -18.33 8.71 -38.59
C CYS A 179 -19.27 9.28 -39.66
N ASP A 180 -20.53 9.54 -39.30
CA ASP A 180 -21.57 10.03 -40.21
C ASP A 180 -21.51 11.56 -40.41
N SER A 181 -20.60 12.25 -39.70
CA SER A 181 -20.38 13.69 -39.83
C SER A 181 -19.91 14.07 -41.24
N ALA A 182 -20.27 15.28 -41.69
CA ALA A 182 -19.78 15.79 -42.98
C ALA A 182 -18.24 15.97 -42.97
N PRO A 183 -17.55 15.68 -44.09
CA PRO A 183 -16.13 16.00 -44.24
C PRO A 183 -15.81 17.45 -43.89
N ARG A 184 -14.90 17.65 -42.94
CA ARG A 184 -14.55 18.99 -42.44
C ARG A 184 -13.04 19.14 -42.23
N TYR A 185 -12.51 20.24 -42.74
CA TYR A 185 -11.16 20.71 -42.45
C TYR A 185 -11.19 21.76 -41.34
N PHE A 186 -10.31 21.62 -40.35
CA PHE A 186 -10.18 22.51 -39.21
C PHE A 186 -8.83 23.21 -39.29
N PRO A 187 -8.73 24.44 -39.84
CA PRO A 187 -7.48 25.20 -39.83
C PRO A 187 -7.14 25.70 -38.42
N TYR A 188 -5.91 26.16 -38.22
CA TYR A 188 -5.55 26.91 -37.02
C TYR A 188 -6.18 28.30 -37.04
N LEU A 189 -6.89 28.65 -35.97
CA LEU A 189 -7.53 29.96 -35.80
C LEU A 189 -6.83 30.73 -34.68
N VAL A 190 -6.13 31.82 -35.01
CA VAL A 190 -5.33 32.59 -34.03
C VAL A 190 -6.21 33.14 -32.88
N GLU A 191 -7.43 33.56 -33.20
CA GLU A 191 -8.35 34.17 -32.25
C GLU A 191 -9.14 33.15 -31.40
N ASP A 192 -9.10 31.85 -31.71
CA ASP A 192 -9.79 30.83 -30.91
C ASP A 192 -8.92 30.40 -29.72
N THR A 193 -9.14 31.05 -28.58
CA THR A 193 -8.67 30.60 -27.26
C THR A 193 -9.49 29.40 -26.81
N ALA A 194 -9.28 28.26 -27.46
CA ALA A 194 -10.08 27.05 -27.25
C ALA A 194 -9.98 26.56 -25.80
N SER A 195 -11.09 26.66 -25.05
CA SER A 195 -11.26 25.91 -23.80
C SER A 195 -11.69 24.48 -24.13
N ILE A 196 -10.86 23.51 -23.79
CA ILE A 196 -11.21 22.09 -23.94
C ILE A 196 -12.07 21.62 -22.77
N ALA A 197 -13.08 20.80 -23.05
CA ALA A 197 -13.78 20.07 -22.02
C ALA A 197 -12.92 18.87 -21.59
N ILE A 198 -12.57 18.78 -20.31
CA ILE A 198 -11.86 17.63 -19.73
C ILE A 198 -12.85 16.82 -18.89
N GLU A 199 -12.77 15.49 -18.97
CA GLU A 199 -13.61 14.59 -18.18
C GLU A 199 -13.44 14.88 -16.68
N THR A 200 -14.54 15.19 -16.00
CA THR A 200 -14.56 15.30 -14.54
C THR A 200 -14.45 13.92 -13.91
N TYR A 201 -13.62 13.81 -12.88
CA TYR A 201 -13.54 12.59 -12.08
C TYR A 201 -14.90 12.24 -11.50
N ARG A 202 -15.31 10.99 -11.69
CA ARG A 202 -16.47 10.40 -11.04
C ARG A 202 -16.13 8.97 -10.65
N PHE A 203 -16.50 8.58 -9.43
CA PHE A 203 -16.45 7.19 -9.03
C PHE A 203 -17.44 6.40 -9.88
N GLU A 204 -16.95 5.59 -10.81
CA GLU A 204 -17.80 4.87 -11.75
C GLU A 204 -17.52 3.37 -11.64
N VAL A 205 -18.57 2.57 -11.67
CA VAL A 205 -18.50 1.11 -11.62
C VAL A 205 -19.37 0.51 -12.71
N LEU A 206 -19.19 -0.77 -13.00
CA LEU A 206 -20.02 -1.47 -13.97
C LEU A 206 -21.44 -1.69 -13.43
N THR A 207 -22.41 -1.50 -14.32
CA THR A 207 -23.80 -1.84 -14.05
C THR A 207 -23.96 -3.36 -13.88
N PRO A 208 -25.03 -3.81 -13.22
CA PRO A 208 -25.28 -5.24 -13.06
C PRO A 208 -25.37 -6.00 -14.39
N LYS A 209 -25.90 -5.39 -15.45
CA LYS A 209 -25.96 -5.99 -16.80
C LYS A 209 -24.55 -6.26 -17.34
N GLU A 210 -23.65 -5.30 -17.18
CA GLU A 210 -22.27 -5.40 -17.67
C GLU A 210 -21.45 -6.40 -16.86
N ILE A 211 -21.63 -6.43 -15.53
CA ILE A 211 -21.02 -7.45 -14.68
C ILE A 211 -21.47 -8.84 -15.10
N ASN A 212 -22.76 -9.05 -15.32
CA ASN A 212 -23.27 -10.35 -15.80
C ASN A 212 -22.64 -10.73 -17.15
N SER A 213 -22.45 -9.79 -18.07
CA SER A 213 -21.77 -10.04 -19.34
C SER A 213 -20.30 -10.43 -19.15
N LEU A 214 -19.55 -9.72 -18.31
CA LEU A 214 -18.15 -10.07 -18.01
C LEU A 214 -18.03 -11.43 -17.29
N CYS A 215 -18.93 -11.72 -16.36
CA CYS A 215 -18.93 -12.98 -15.63
C CYS A 215 -19.22 -14.18 -16.52
N LYS A 216 -19.98 -14.03 -17.62
CA LYS A 216 -20.12 -15.09 -18.64
C LYS A 216 -18.79 -15.46 -19.29
N ASN A 217 -17.93 -14.47 -19.58
CA ASN A 217 -16.60 -14.69 -20.15
C ASN A 217 -15.63 -15.36 -19.17
N ILE A 218 -15.83 -15.14 -17.87
CA ILE A 218 -15.07 -15.86 -16.83
C ILE A 218 -15.57 -17.30 -16.76
N LEU A 219 -16.90 -17.47 -16.67
CA LEU A 219 -17.56 -18.76 -16.49
C LEU A 219 -17.26 -19.75 -17.63
N SER A 220 -17.10 -19.27 -18.86
CA SER A 220 -16.76 -20.12 -20.01
C SER A 220 -15.44 -20.90 -19.82
N SER A 221 -14.53 -20.43 -18.98
CA SER A 221 -13.27 -21.12 -18.69
C SER A 221 -13.28 -21.92 -17.38
N VAL A 222 -14.22 -21.63 -16.48
CA VAL A 222 -14.31 -22.25 -15.14
C VAL A 222 -15.77 -22.58 -14.79
N PRO A 223 -16.44 -23.45 -15.55
CA PRO A 223 -17.85 -23.77 -15.35
C PRO A 223 -18.13 -24.35 -13.95
N GLU A 224 -17.16 -25.00 -13.33
CA GLU A 224 -17.28 -25.55 -11.98
C GLU A 224 -17.48 -24.49 -10.89
N LEU A 225 -17.18 -23.22 -11.18
CA LEU A 225 -17.36 -22.08 -10.27
C LEU A 225 -18.68 -21.31 -10.52
N GLU A 226 -19.62 -21.88 -11.29
CA GLU A 226 -20.91 -21.26 -11.58
C GLU A 226 -21.66 -20.76 -10.32
N PRO A 227 -21.78 -21.54 -9.22
CA PRO A 227 -22.47 -21.06 -8.02
C PRO A 227 -21.83 -19.81 -7.42
N GLN A 228 -20.50 -19.77 -7.33
CA GLN A 228 -19.74 -18.66 -6.76
C GLN A 228 -19.82 -17.42 -7.64
N ILE A 229 -19.73 -17.58 -8.96
CA ILE A 229 -19.85 -16.47 -9.92
C ILE A 229 -21.27 -15.90 -9.93
N LYS A 230 -22.31 -16.75 -9.91
CA LYS A 230 -23.71 -16.29 -9.77
C LYS A 230 -23.95 -15.55 -8.45
N GLN A 231 -23.38 -16.05 -7.36
CA GLN A 231 -23.46 -15.38 -6.06
C GLN A 231 -22.76 -14.02 -6.08
N PHE A 232 -21.61 -13.91 -6.75
CA PHE A 232 -20.93 -12.63 -6.96
C PHE A 232 -21.82 -11.65 -7.74
N CYS A 233 -22.44 -12.06 -8.85
CA CYS A 233 -23.34 -11.20 -9.62
C CYS A 233 -24.55 -10.71 -8.79
N ARG A 234 -25.17 -11.60 -8.01
CA ARG A 234 -26.30 -11.24 -7.12
C ARG A 234 -25.86 -10.25 -6.05
N SER A 235 -24.71 -10.51 -5.41
CA SER A 235 -24.16 -9.61 -4.39
C SER A 235 -23.78 -8.26 -4.99
N TRP A 236 -23.26 -8.24 -6.21
CA TRP A 236 -22.98 -7.01 -6.95
C TRP A 236 -24.24 -6.18 -7.19
N GLN A 237 -25.33 -6.81 -7.63
CA GLN A 237 -26.61 -6.13 -7.82
C GLN A 237 -27.11 -5.49 -6.52
N VAL A 238 -27.01 -6.19 -5.39
CA VAL A 238 -27.40 -5.64 -4.07
C VAL A 238 -26.57 -4.42 -3.72
N VAL A 239 -25.24 -4.51 -3.82
CA VAL A 239 -24.34 -3.37 -3.54
C VAL A 239 -24.58 -2.21 -4.51
N PHE A 240 -24.85 -2.50 -5.79
CA PHE A 240 -25.18 -1.48 -6.79
C PHE A 240 -26.52 -0.79 -6.52
N ASN A 241 -27.54 -1.52 -6.08
CA ASN A 241 -28.80 -0.91 -5.67
C ASN A 241 -28.64 0.02 -4.47
N GLN A 242 -27.69 -0.29 -3.57
CA GLN A 242 -27.43 0.51 -2.38
C GLN A 242 -26.57 1.74 -2.66
N PHE A 243 -25.49 1.61 -3.44
CA PHE A 243 -24.48 2.66 -3.58
C PHE A 243 -24.35 3.23 -5.01
N GLY A 244 -24.75 2.48 -6.04
CA GLY A 244 -24.59 2.88 -7.44
C GLY A 244 -23.18 3.36 -7.77
N HIS A 245 -23.07 4.56 -8.32
CA HIS A 245 -21.81 5.23 -8.64
C HIS A 245 -21.27 6.12 -7.50
N SER A 246 -21.66 5.85 -6.26
CA SER A 246 -21.09 6.54 -5.09
C SER A 246 -19.82 5.84 -4.61
N ASP A 247 -18.80 6.64 -4.31
CA ASP A 247 -17.54 6.22 -3.67
C ASP A 247 -17.75 5.66 -2.25
N LYS A 248 -18.89 5.94 -1.61
CA LYS A 248 -19.35 5.25 -0.39
C LYS A 248 -19.42 3.73 -0.54
N GLY A 249 -19.68 3.24 -1.75
CA GLY A 249 -19.69 1.82 -2.07
C GLY A 249 -18.30 1.20 -2.25
N GLU A 250 -17.20 1.99 -2.26
CA GLU A 250 -15.87 1.53 -2.65
C GLU A 250 -15.44 0.27 -1.89
N LEU A 251 -15.51 0.26 -0.56
CA LEU A 251 -15.11 -0.90 0.25
C LEU A 251 -16.00 -2.13 0.03
N ALA A 252 -17.30 -1.92 -0.21
CA ALA A 252 -18.23 -3.01 -0.51
C ALA A 252 -17.88 -3.68 -1.85
N TYR A 253 -17.66 -2.88 -2.92
CA TYR A 253 -17.21 -3.40 -4.21
C TYR A 253 -15.85 -4.08 -4.14
N ARG A 254 -14.89 -3.49 -3.41
CA ARG A 254 -13.57 -4.10 -3.16
C ARG A 254 -13.68 -5.46 -2.50
N SER A 255 -14.56 -5.59 -1.49
CA SER A 255 -14.81 -6.86 -0.79
C SER A 255 -15.32 -7.94 -1.75
N LEU A 256 -16.25 -7.60 -2.65
CA LEU A 256 -16.78 -8.53 -3.64
C LEU A 256 -15.71 -8.96 -4.67
N ILE A 257 -14.97 -8.00 -5.23
CA ILE A 257 -13.89 -8.28 -6.20
C ILE A 257 -12.82 -9.16 -5.54
N TRP A 258 -12.47 -8.88 -4.29
CA TRP A 258 -11.48 -9.68 -3.58
C TRP A 258 -11.94 -11.12 -3.35
N ARG A 259 -13.19 -11.32 -2.93
CA ARG A 259 -13.77 -12.67 -2.77
C ARG A 259 -13.72 -13.44 -4.08
N LEU A 260 -14.18 -12.84 -5.17
CA LEU A 260 -14.13 -13.47 -6.49
C LEU A 260 -12.69 -13.83 -6.89
N ARG A 261 -11.73 -12.92 -6.70
CA ARG A 261 -10.31 -13.18 -7.02
C ARG A 261 -9.71 -14.32 -6.19
N ARG A 262 -10.11 -14.46 -4.93
CA ARG A 262 -9.69 -15.61 -4.10
C ARG A 262 -10.29 -16.92 -4.60
N CYS A 263 -11.55 -16.92 -5.02
CA CYS A 263 -12.18 -18.10 -5.62
C CYS A 263 -11.50 -18.51 -6.94
N LEU A 264 -11.12 -17.54 -7.76
CA LEU A 264 -10.42 -17.77 -9.04
C LEU A 264 -8.92 -18.04 -8.87
N GLN A 265 -8.38 -17.93 -7.66
CA GLN A 265 -6.95 -18.11 -7.43
C GLN A 265 -6.54 -19.54 -7.82
N LYS A 266 -5.45 -19.68 -8.59
CA LYS A 266 -4.93 -20.95 -9.14
C LYS A 266 -5.79 -21.58 -10.25
N LYS A 267 -6.85 -20.91 -10.72
CA LYS A 267 -7.61 -21.36 -11.90
C LYS A 267 -7.00 -20.83 -13.18
N GLU A 268 -6.97 -21.66 -14.22
CA GLU A 268 -6.56 -21.24 -15.55
C GLU A 268 -7.75 -20.63 -16.28
N LEU A 269 -7.58 -19.42 -16.79
CA LEU A 269 -8.64 -18.69 -17.50
C LEU A 269 -8.24 -18.56 -18.96
N GLY A 270 -9.21 -18.70 -19.86
CA GLY A 270 -9.04 -18.28 -21.25
C GLY A 270 -8.83 -16.77 -21.35
N GLU A 271 -8.39 -16.29 -22.52
CA GLU A 271 -8.04 -14.88 -22.72
C GLU A 271 -9.20 -13.91 -22.40
N SER A 272 -10.43 -14.25 -22.80
CA SER A 272 -11.62 -13.45 -22.47
C SER A 272 -11.89 -13.38 -20.96
N GLY A 273 -11.66 -14.48 -20.22
CA GLY A 273 -11.78 -14.53 -18.77
C GLY A 273 -10.70 -13.71 -18.05
N LYS A 274 -9.45 -13.77 -18.53
CA LYS A 274 -8.33 -12.94 -18.02
C LYS A 274 -8.60 -11.45 -18.23
N LEU A 275 -9.12 -11.07 -19.41
CA LEU A 275 -9.50 -9.69 -19.70
C LEU A 275 -10.62 -9.21 -18.76
N ALA A 276 -11.67 -10.02 -18.57
CA ALA A 276 -12.76 -9.71 -17.65
C ALA A 276 -12.25 -9.49 -16.21
N CYS A 277 -11.37 -10.36 -15.72
CA CYS A 277 -10.76 -10.21 -14.39
C CYS A 277 -9.92 -8.93 -14.26
N THR A 278 -9.19 -8.56 -15.31
CA THR A 278 -8.37 -7.35 -15.34
C THR A 278 -9.24 -6.09 -15.34
N THR A 279 -10.34 -6.09 -16.10
CA THR A 279 -11.34 -5.01 -16.09
C THR A 279 -11.93 -4.85 -14.69
N LEU A 280 -12.39 -5.94 -14.05
CA LEU A 280 -12.91 -5.90 -12.68
C LEU A 280 -11.88 -5.36 -11.67
N ALA A 281 -10.64 -5.82 -11.76
CA ALA A 281 -9.57 -5.43 -10.83
C ALA A 281 -9.08 -3.99 -11.01
N SER A 282 -9.34 -3.36 -12.16
CA SER A 282 -8.86 -2.02 -12.49
C SER A 282 -9.93 -0.94 -12.45
N MET A 283 -11.18 -1.32 -12.16
CA MET A 283 -12.30 -0.40 -12.09
C MET A 283 -12.26 0.51 -10.86
N LEU A 284 -11.61 0.07 -9.78
CA LEU A 284 -11.54 0.83 -8.54
C LEU A 284 -10.18 1.56 -8.42
N PRO A 285 -10.15 2.76 -7.82
CA PRO A 285 -8.93 3.58 -7.72
C PRO A 285 -7.76 2.80 -7.12
N LYS A 286 -6.54 2.99 -7.62
CA LYS A 286 -5.36 2.34 -7.02
C LYS A 286 -4.73 3.22 -5.93
N PRO A 287 -3.96 2.64 -4.99
CA PRO A 287 -3.14 3.44 -4.09
C PRO A 287 -2.05 4.19 -4.86
N SER A 288 -1.75 5.44 -4.48
CA SER A 288 -0.78 6.31 -5.19
C SER A 288 0.70 5.97 -4.98
N PHE A 289 1.05 5.00 -4.12
CA PHE A 289 2.44 4.80 -3.70
C PHE A 289 3.37 4.38 -4.83
N SER A 290 4.54 5.03 -4.93
CA SER A 290 5.72 4.43 -5.57
C SER A 290 6.20 3.24 -4.73
N ARG A 291 6.76 2.21 -5.38
CA ARG A 291 7.33 1.04 -4.70
C ARG A 291 8.56 1.47 -3.89
N ALA A 292 8.38 1.91 -2.64
CA ALA A 292 9.44 1.84 -1.64
C ALA A 292 9.43 0.42 -1.06
N GLN A 293 10.44 -0.37 -1.44
CA GLN A 293 10.75 -1.65 -0.82
C GLN A 293 11.37 -1.36 0.54
N VAL A 294 10.62 -1.60 1.63
CA VAL A 294 11.21 -1.69 2.96
C VAL A 294 11.68 -3.13 3.13
N SER A 295 12.99 -3.34 3.06
CA SER A 295 13.63 -4.59 3.42
C SER A 295 13.63 -4.74 4.93
N SER A 296 13.03 -5.81 5.46
CA SER A 296 13.21 -6.23 6.84
C SER A 296 14.41 -7.19 6.92
N PRO A 297 15.52 -6.82 7.57
CA PRO A 297 16.57 -7.78 7.87
C PRO A 297 16.16 -8.56 9.13
N GLN A 298 15.68 -9.79 8.96
CA GLN A 298 15.71 -10.77 10.06
C GLN A 298 16.98 -11.61 9.90
N ARG A 299 18.05 -11.24 10.62
CA ARG A 299 19.18 -12.14 10.84
C ARG A 299 18.80 -13.10 11.95
N ASN A 300 18.63 -14.38 11.62
CA ASN A 300 18.59 -15.45 12.61
C ASN A 300 20.01 -15.63 13.17
N VAL A 301 20.29 -15.05 14.32
CA VAL A 301 21.52 -15.30 15.08
C VAL A 301 21.27 -16.50 16.00
N ALA A 302 22.19 -17.46 16.02
CA ALA A 302 22.13 -18.60 16.93
C ALA A 302 22.21 -18.12 18.39
N LEU A 303 21.19 -18.41 19.19
CA LEU A 303 21.14 -18.08 20.61
C LEU A 303 21.90 -19.16 21.40
N PHE A 304 23.03 -18.80 22.02
CA PHE A 304 23.68 -19.64 23.02
C PHE A 304 23.01 -19.40 24.38
N PRO A 305 22.71 -20.46 25.18
CA PRO A 305 22.16 -20.28 26.52
C PRO A 305 23.21 -19.62 27.42
N ASP A 306 22.80 -18.62 28.18
CA ASP A 306 23.62 -18.06 29.24
C ASP A 306 23.62 -19.02 30.43
N LEU A 307 24.80 -19.47 30.85
CA LEU A 307 24.95 -20.44 31.93
C LEU A 307 24.56 -19.88 33.30
N ASP A 308 24.60 -18.56 33.48
CA ASP A 308 24.22 -17.89 34.72
C ASP A 308 22.71 -17.56 34.79
N ALA A 309 21.99 -17.63 33.67
CA ALA A 309 20.57 -17.31 33.61
C ALA A 309 19.68 -18.51 33.96
N CYS A 310 18.57 -18.26 34.66
CA CYS A 310 17.57 -19.29 34.93
C CYS A 310 16.61 -19.43 33.76
N TYR A 311 16.35 -20.67 33.34
CA TYR A 311 15.37 -20.99 32.29
C TYR A 311 14.20 -21.76 32.87
N GLN A 312 13.04 -21.62 32.23
CA GLN A 312 11.80 -22.30 32.57
C GLN A 312 11.06 -22.73 31.31
N ILE A 313 10.09 -23.63 31.48
CA ILE A 313 9.23 -24.05 30.38
C ILE A 313 8.41 -22.87 29.81
N ALA A 314 8.36 -22.78 28.48
CA ALA A 314 7.54 -21.80 27.76
C ALA A 314 6.22 -22.43 27.29
N GLY A 315 5.10 -22.08 27.94
CA GLY A 315 3.73 -22.40 27.50
C GLY A 315 3.35 -23.89 27.38
N GLU A 316 2.10 -24.16 27.04
CA GLU A 316 1.64 -25.48 26.60
C GLU A 316 2.03 -25.68 25.12
N PHE A 317 2.82 -26.72 24.84
CA PHE A 317 3.25 -27.05 23.48
C PHE A 317 2.35 -28.18 22.95
N ASP A 318 1.50 -27.89 21.95
CA ASP A 318 0.63 -28.89 21.32
C ASP A 318 1.40 -29.67 20.24
N LEU A 319 1.60 -30.95 20.52
CA LEU A 319 2.40 -31.87 19.74
C LEU A 319 1.76 -32.33 18.43
N ASN A 320 0.46 -32.09 18.25
CA ASN A 320 -0.26 -32.56 17.08
C ASN A 320 -0.06 -31.71 15.82
N GLN A 321 0.59 -30.53 15.92
CA GLN A 321 0.77 -29.61 14.79
C GLN A 321 2.11 -29.75 14.04
N HIS A 322 3.04 -30.59 14.51
CA HIS A 322 4.33 -30.80 13.85
C HIS A 322 4.54 -32.25 13.44
N HIS A 323 4.32 -32.54 12.15
CA HIS A 323 4.47 -33.88 11.54
C HIS A 323 5.88 -34.51 11.70
N ASN A 324 6.92 -33.72 12.01
CA ASN A 324 8.30 -34.20 12.12
C ASN A 324 8.68 -34.87 13.46
N PHE A 325 7.79 -34.90 14.45
CA PHE A 325 8.14 -35.31 15.83
C PHE A 325 7.72 -36.74 16.22
N ARG A 326 6.97 -37.46 15.37
CA ARG A 326 6.32 -38.73 15.77
C ARG A 326 7.18 -39.99 15.69
N GLU A 327 8.41 -39.96 15.14
CA GLU A 327 9.18 -41.20 14.88
C GLU A 327 10.67 -41.17 15.33
N ASN A 328 11.08 -40.31 16.27
CA ASN A 328 12.51 -40.12 16.53
C ASN A 328 12.88 -40.21 18.03
N GLN A 329 13.85 -41.07 18.41
CA GLN A 329 14.43 -41.15 19.77
C GLN A 329 14.92 -39.78 20.30
N GLN A 330 15.27 -38.86 19.40
CA GLN A 330 15.65 -37.48 19.72
C GLN A 330 14.51 -36.66 20.37
N ALA A 331 13.24 -36.95 20.06
CA ALA A 331 12.10 -36.25 20.64
C ALA A 331 11.99 -36.56 22.14
N GLU A 332 12.13 -37.83 22.53
CA GLU A 332 12.04 -38.26 23.93
C GLU A 332 13.13 -37.63 24.81
N GLN A 333 14.37 -37.53 24.29
CA GLN A 333 15.47 -36.86 24.98
C GLN A 333 15.16 -35.37 25.20
N LEU A 334 14.64 -34.66 24.18
CA LEU A 334 14.23 -33.26 24.31
C LEU A 334 13.12 -33.07 25.36
N PHE A 335 12.17 -34.00 25.47
CA PHE A 335 11.11 -33.93 26.49
C PHE A 335 11.63 -34.11 27.91
N ARG A 336 12.48 -35.12 28.12
CA ARG A 336 13.06 -35.37 29.43
C ARG A 336 13.96 -34.20 29.85
N LEU A 337 14.73 -33.63 28.91
CA LEU A 337 15.54 -32.42 29.13
C LEU A 337 14.66 -31.22 29.49
N ARG A 338 13.56 -31.00 28.77
CA ARG A 338 12.59 -29.93 29.07
C ARG A 338 12.00 -30.05 30.49
N LYS A 339 11.75 -31.26 30.98
CA LYS A 339 11.20 -31.50 32.34
C LYS A 339 12.13 -31.04 33.47
N LEU A 340 13.45 -31.00 33.24
CA LEU A 340 14.40 -30.48 34.23
C LEU A 340 14.11 -29.01 34.56
N PHE A 341 13.58 -28.24 33.62
CA PHE A 341 13.23 -26.82 33.78
C PHE A 341 11.77 -26.60 34.20
N SER A 342 11.15 -27.60 34.84
CA SER A 342 9.81 -27.48 35.44
C SER A 342 9.75 -26.43 36.55
N THR A 343 10.89 -26.17 37.20
CA THR A 343 11.14 -24.98 38.02
C THR A 343 12.27 -24.16 37.39
N PRO A 344 12.32 -22.83 37.59
CA PRO A 344 13.36 -22.00 37.01
C PRO A 344 14.76 -22.35 37.57
N ILE A 345 15.65 -22.88 36.72
CA ILE A 345 17.01 -23.30 37.10
C ILE A 345 18.03 -22.93 36.01
N THR A 346 19.33 -22.87 36.36
CA THR A 346 20.39 -22.59 35.38
C THR A 346 20.75 -23.83 34.55
N PRO A 347 21.35 -23.67 33.35
CA PRO A 347 21.89 -24.79 32.58
C PRO A 347 22.87 -25.66 33.38
N THR A 348 23.71 -25.03 34.23
CA THR A 348 24.66 -25.73 35.09
C THR A 348 23.96 -26.59 36.15
N GLN A 349 22.91 -26.07 36.79
CA GLN A 349 22.10 -26.84 37.74
C GLN A 349 21.34 -27.97 37.05
N ALA A 350 20.77 -27.70 35.86
CA ALA A 350 20.10 -28.72 35.06
C ALA A 350 21.06 -29.86 34.68
N TRP A 351 22.30 -29.52 34.31
CA TRP A 351 23.38 -30.47 34.03
C TRP A 351 23.74 -31.33 35.25
N GLN A 352 23.81 -30.74 36.45
CA GLN A 352 24.06 -31.50 37.68
C GLN A 352 22.90 -32.44 38.06
N ASN A 353 21.68 -32.08 37.67
CA ASN A 353 20.46 -32.87 37.92
C ASN A 353 20.20 -33.95 36.87
N LEU A 354 21.08 -34.09 35.86
CA LEU A 354 20.96 -35.14 34.86
C LEU A 354 21.28 -36.51 35.46
N ASP A 355 20.40 -37.47 35.20
CA ASP A 355 20.59 -38.86 35.60
C ASP A 355 21.83 -39.45 34.90
N SER A 356 22.66 -40.19 35.67
CA SER A 356 23.83 -40.94 35.22
C SER A 356 23.59 -41.89 34.02
N SER A 357 22.34 -42.25 33.74
CA SER A 357 21.93 -43.05 32.57
C SER A 357 21.96 -42.29 31.24
N TRP A 358 22.23 -40.98 31.24
CA TRP A 358 22.33 -40.16 30.03
C TRP A 358 23.75 -40.16 29.44
N ASP A 359 23.93 -40.74 28.26
CA ASP A 359 25.15 -40.63 27.45
C ASP A 359 25.17 -39.31 26.64
N LEU A 360 25.02 -38.18 27.34
CA LEU A 360 25.16 -36.85 26.75
C LEU A 360 26.38 -36.17 27.36
N GLY A 361 27.39 -35.87 26.54
CA GLY A 361 28.46 -34.95 26.92
C GLY A 361 28.00 -33.49 26.95
N GLU A 362 28.75 -32.63 27.64
CA GLU A 362 28.41 -31.22 27.90
C GLU A 362 28.09 -30.43 26.61
N THR A 363 28.85 -30.67 25.54
CA THR A 363 28.60 -30.07 24.21
C THR A 363 27.26 -30.48 23.63
N LYS A 364 26.90 -31.77 23.72
CA LYS A 364 25.60 -32.26 23.21
C LYS A 364 24.46 -31.70 24.04
N PHE A 365 24.61 -31.59 25.36
CA PHE A 365 23.60 -30.98 26.24
C PHE A 365 23.35 -29.52 25.87
N THR A 366 24.41 -28.75 25.69
CA THR A 366 24.32 -27.34 25.27
C THR A 366 23.59 -27.19 23.94
N LEU A 367 23.90 -28.04 22.94
CA LEU A 367 23.21 -28.04 21.64
C LEU A 367 21.72 -28.40 21.77
N GLN A 368 21.36 -29.33 22.65
CA GLN A 368 19.95 -29.68 22.87
C GLN A 368 19.19 -28.56 23.60
N LEU A 369 19.83 -27.85 24.54
CA LEU A 369 19.26 -26.64 25.15
C LEU A 369 19.02 -25.54 24.12
N GLN A 370 20.01 -25.27 23.26
CA GLN A 370 19.84 -24.32 22.14
C GLN A 370 18.67 -24.71 21.25
N LYS A 371 18.51 -26.00 20.95
CA LYS A 371 17.39 -26.51 20.15
C LYS A 371 16.06 -26.26 20.86
N LEU A 372 15.95 -26.56 22.16
CA LEU A 372 14.75 -26.26 22.96
C LEU A 372 14.41 -24.76 22.95
N MET A 373 15.40 -23.89 23.09
CA MET A 373 15.22 -22.43 23.03
C MET A 373 14.79 -21.97 21.64
N SER A 374 15.43 -22.45 20.57
CA SER A 374 15.07 -22.11 19.19
C SER A 374 13.67 -22.58 18.79
N MET A 375 13.19 -23.64 19.44
CA MET A 375 11.83 -24.16 19.28
C MET A 375 10.81 -23.44 20.16
N GLY A 376 11.24 -22.49 21.00
CA GLY A 376 10.37 -21.79 21.94
C GLY A 376 9.82 -22.68 23.05
N LEU A 377 10.50 -23.79 23.38
CA LEU A 377 10.09 -24.74 24.42
C LEU A 377 10.64 -24.38 25.81
N LEU A 378 11.75 -23.65 25.84
CA LEU A 378 12.32 -23.03 27.03
C LEU A 378 12.40 -21.52 26.82
N LYS A 379 12.15 -20.76 27.88
CA LYS A 379 12.37 -19.32 27.92
C LYS A 379 13.13 -18.95 29.18
N GLU A 380 13.93 -17.90 29.08
CA GLU A 380 14.61 -17.34 30.24
C GLU A 380 13.57 -16.78 31.24
N LYS A 381 13.82 -16.95 32.54
CA LYS A 381 13.10 -16.24 33.60
C LYS A 381 13.72 -14.85 33.74
N ILE A 382 13.15 -13.90 33.01
CA ILE A 382 13.65 -12.53 32.94
C ILE A 382 13.15 -11.73 34.15
N THR A 383 14.06 -10.99 34.77
CA THR A 383 13.71 -9.88 35.66
C THR A 383 13.79 -8.60 34.82
N PRO A 384 12.68 -7.88 34.59
CA PRO A 384 12.71 -6.65 33.81
C PRO A 384 13.65 -5.61 34.45
N PRO A 385 14.41 -4.84 33.65
CA PRO A 385 15.18 -3.72 34.16
C PRO A 385 14.25 -2.61 34.66
N GLU A 386 14.81 -1.68 35.42
CA GLU A 386 14.14 -0.43 35.76
C GLU A 386 14.07 0.45 34.50
N PHE A 387 12.86 0.63 34.00
CA PHE A 387 12.59 1.53 32.89
C PHE A 387 12.54 2.97 33.39
N ILE A 388 13.50 3.79 32.96
CA ILE A 388 13.66 5.18 33.38
C ILE A 388 13.22 6.14 32.27
N ARG A 389 12.17 6.92 32.56
CA ARG A 389 11.57 7.91 31.66
C ARG A 389 11.41 7.41 30.21
N PRO A 390 10.70 6.29 29.98
CA PRO A 390 10.50 5.76 28.65
C PRO A 390 9.82 6.80 27.74
N ILE A 391 10.19 6.79 26.46
CA ILE A 391 9.73 7.77 25.47
C ILE A 391 8.72 7.10 24.54
N PHE A 392 7.56 7.72 24.37
CA PHE A 392 6.54 7.28 23.44
C PHE A 392 6.30 8.34 22.36
N ILE A 393 6.45 7.96 21.09
CA ILE A 393 6.02 8.80 19.97
C ILE A 393 4.52 8.58 19.75
N VAL A 394 3.73 9.64 19.89
CA VAL A 394 2.28 9.65 19.67
C VAL A 394 1.96 10.50 18.44
N ALA A 395 1.20 9.92 17.53
CA ALA A 395 0.77 10.58 16.29
C ALA A 395 -0.39 9.80 15.65
N ALA A 396 -1.19 10.49 14.83
CA ALA A 396 -2.10 9.82 13.92
C ALA A 396 -1.34 8.89 12.95
N SER A 397 -2.02 7.86 12.43
CA SER A 397 -1.43 6.97 11.41
C SER A 397 -0.90 7.77 10.21
N SER A 398 0.22 7.32 9.65
CA SER A 398 0.87 7.95 8.49
C SER A 398 1.38 9.39 8.71
N SER A 399 1.73 9.77 9.94
CA SER A 399 2.32 11.09 10.24
C SER A 399 3.85 11.18 10.10
N GLY A 400 4.53 10.10 9.68
CA GLY A 400 5.99 10.05 9.57
C GLY A 400 6.70 9.56 10.85
N SER A 401 5.96 8.99 11.78
CA SER A 401 6.48 8.53 13.07
C SER A 401 7.50 7.39 12.99
N SER A 402 7.53 6.59 11.91
CA SER A 402 8.61 5.63 11.66
C SER A 402 9.95 6.33 11.43
N LEU A 403 9.98 7.37 10.60
CA LEU A 403 11.20 8.14 10.31
C LEU A 403 11.77 8.76 11.59
N LEU A 404 10.90 9.38 12.40
CA LEU A 404 11.33 9.95 13.68
C LEU A 404 11.89 8.87 14.63
N CYS A 405 11.21 7.72 14.72
CA CYS A 405 11.66 6.61 15.55
C CYS A 405 13.01 6.05 15.10
N GLU A 406 13.21 5.84 13.79
CA GLU A 406 14.46 5.35 13.20
C GLU A 406 15.61 6.36 13.37
N THR A 407 15.30 7.65 13.38
CA THR A 407 16.31 8.71 13.61
C THR A 407 16.74 8.74 15.07
N LEU A 408 15.78 8.70 16.01
CA LEU A 408 16.08 8.71 17.44
C LEU A 408 16.71 7.39 17.92
N SER A 409 16.44 6.26 17.26
CA SER A 409 17.02 4.97 17.63
C SER A 409 18.54 4.89 17.44
N GLN A 410 19.16 5.91 16.83
CA GLN A 410 20.61 6.00 16.67
C GLN A 410 21.32 6.54 17.94
N LEU A 411 20.57 7.11 18.89
CA LEU A 411 21.13 7.59 20.17
C LEU A 411 21.49 6.40 21.06
N GLU A 412 22.70 6.41 21.65
CA GLU A 412 23.24 5.30 22.44
C GLU A 412 22.41 5.00 23.70
N ASP A 413 21.84 6.04 24.29
CA ASP A 413 21.01 5.97 25.50
C ASP A 413 19.61 5.35 25.25
N LEU A 414 19.24 5.06 24.00
CA LEU A 414 17.91 4.57 23.64
C LEU A 414 17.90 3.13 23.15
N TRP A 415 17.07 2.33 23.82
CA TRP A 415 16.65 1.02 23.32
C TRP A 415 15.35 1.14 22.54
N THR A 416 15.11 0.28 21.57
CA THR A 416 13.84 0.24 20.81
C THR A 416 13.19 -1.13 20.88
N LEU A 417 11.92 -1.23 20.49
CA LEU A 417 11.20 -2.52 20.44
C LEU A 417 11.35 -3.26 19.09
N GLY A 418 12.33 -2.89 18.25
CA GLY A 418 12.66 -3.58 17.00
C GLY A 418 11.58 -3.52 15.91
N GLY A 419 10.66 -2.55 15.97
CA GLY A 419 9.53 -2.39 15.05
C GLY A 419 8.30 -1.77 15.72
N GLU A 420 7.14 -1.76 15.05
CA GLU A 420 5.90 -1.22 15.66
C GLU A 420 5.36 -2.11 16.78
N SER A 421 5.09 -1.50 17.93
CA SER A 421 4.59 -2.16 19.14
C SER A 421 3.09 -2.50 19.10
N CYS A 422 2.67 -3.30 18.13
CA CYS A 422 1.34 -3.95 18.16
C CYS A 422 1.26 -5.09 19.20
N PHE A 423 1.95 -4.93 20.33
CA PHE A 423 2.24 -5.99 21.28
C PHE A 423 1.35 -5.96 22.52
N ILE A 424 0.81 -4.80 22.87
CA ILE A 424 -0.13 -4.67 23.99
C ILE A 424 -1.32 -5.63 23.79
N GLU A 425 -1.78 -5.77 22.55
CA GLU A 425 -2.86 -6.69 22.17
C GLU A 425 -2.46 -8.17 22.17
N LYS A 426 -1.18 -8.51 22.37
CA LYS A 426 -0.77 -9.90 22.60
C LYS A 426 -1.10 -10.38 24.01
N ILE A 427 -1.36 -9.45 24.93
CA ILE A 427 -1.96 -9.77 26.22
C ILE A 427 -3.46 -9.97 25.96
N PRO A 428 -4.00 -11.19 26.14
CA PRO A 428 -5.40 -11.47 25.82
C PRO A 428 -6.36 -10.50 26.49
N GLU A 429 -6.11 -10.16 27.76
CA GLU A 429 -6.92 -9.21 28.54
C GLU A 429 -7.04 -7.83 27.90
N LEU A 430 -6.02 -7.37 27.16
CA LEU A 430 -5.97 -6.05 26.51
C LEU A 430 -6.36 -6.10 25.01
N HIS A 431 -6.67 -7.28 24.49
CA HIS A 431 -7.08 -7.41 23.10
C HIS A 431 -8.49 -6.84 22.91
N PRO A 432 -8.77 -6.01 21.87
CA PRO A 432 -10.09 -5.39 21.68
C PRO A 432 -11.27 -6.36 21.63
N GLN A 433 -11.04 -7.63 21.26
CA GLN A 433 -12.06 -8.68 21.28
C GLN A 433 -12.71 -8.86 22.66
N ASN A 434 -11.95 -8.69 23.75
CA ASN A 434 -12.49 -8.81 25.12
C ASN A 434 -13.43 -7.66 25.49
N TYR A 435 -13.42 -6.59 24.70
CA TYR A 435 -14.28 -5.42 24.85
C TYR A 435 -15.23 -5.28 23.66
N GLY A 436 -15.62 -6.41 23.05
CA GLY A 436 -16.57 -6.43 21.93
C GLY A 436 -16.08 -5.69 20.68
N TYR A 437 -14.76 -5.54 20.51
CA TYR A 437 -14.14 -4.70 19.49
C TYR A 437 -14.57 -3.22 19.57
N ALA A 438 -14.79 -2.66 20.76
CA ALA A 438 -15.18 -1.25 20.90
C ALA A 438 -14.17 -0.28 20.26
N SER A 439 -12.87 -0.42 20.57
CA SER A 439 -11.77 0.35 19.97
C SER A 439 -10.40 -0.20 20.40
N ASN A 440 -9.31 0.48 20.01
CA ASN A 440 -7.97 0.29 20.55
C ASN A 440 -7.66 1.11 21.82
N CYS A 441 -8.62 1.91 22.30
CA CYS A 441 -8.44 2.75 23.48
C CYS A 441 -8.19 1.92 24.73
N LEU A 442 -7.22 2.36 25.53
CA LEU A 442 -6.93 1.84 26.86
C LEU A 442 -6.65 3.00 27.80
N THR A 443 -7.17 2.90 29.02
CA THR A 443 -6.99 3.86 30.11
C THR A 443 -6.34 3.19 31.30
N GLU A 444 -6.04 3.93 32.36
CA GLU A 444 -5.54 3.40 33.63
C GLU A 444 -6.42 2.29 34.23
N LYS A 445 -7.72 2.23 33.88
CA LYS A 445 -8.69 1.24 34.39
C LYS A 445 -8.39 -0.19 33.94
N GLU A 446 -7.78 -0.35 32.78
CA GLU A 446 -7.41 -1.67 32.25
C GLU A 446 -6.08 -2.18 32.81
N LEU A 447 -5.37 -1.36 33.59
CA LEU A 447 -4.08 -1.72 34.17
C LEU A 447 -4.24 -2.34 35.57
N ASN A 448 -3.61 -3.49 35.77
CA ASN A 448 -3.48 -4.11 37.09
C ASN A 448 -2.05 -4.67 37.29
N PRO A 449 -1.65 -5.07 38.52
CA PRO A 449 -0.28 -5.52 38.79
C PRO A 449 0.19 -6.71 37.94
N LYS A 450 -0.72 -7.63 37.57
CA LYS A 450 -0.41 -8.77 36.70
C LYS A 450 -0.10 -8.31 35.28
N ILE A 451 -0.95 -7.44 34.72
CA ILE A 451 -0.77 -6.87 33.38
C ILE A 451 0.49 -5.99 33.32
N SER A 452 0.71 -5.14 34.32
CA SER A 452 1.92 -4.31 34.42
C SER A 452 3.20 -5.15 34.39
N ARG A 453 3.26 -6.23 35.18
CA ARG A 453 4.38 -7.17 35.17
C ARG A 453 4.57 -7.84 33.81
N ALA A 454 3.47 -8.30 33.20
CA ALA A 454 3.50 -8.96 31.90
C ALA A 454 4.00 -8.02 30.79
N LEU A 455 3.56 -6.76 30.76
CA LEU A 455 4.01 -5.76 29.80
C LEU A 455 5.48 -5.41 29.97
N ARG A 456 5.94 -5.18 31.20
CA ARG A 456 7.35 -4.90 31.48
C ARG A 456 8.26 -6.06 31.05
N GLN A 457 7.84 -7.29 31.33
CA GLN A 457 8.54 -8.48 30.84
C GLN A 457 8.54 -8.53 29.32
N PHE A 458 7.39 -8.33 28.69
CA PHE A 458 7.28 -8.37 27.23
C PHE A 458 8.13 -7.30 26.55
N PHE A 459 8.13 -6.07 27.06
CA PHE A 459 8.98 -5.01 26.52
C PHE A 459 10.46 -5.40 26.63
N THR A 460 10.88 -5.92 27.79
CA THR A 460 12.26 -6.42 27.98
C THR A 460 12.65 -7.47 26.94
N GLU A 461 11.74 -8.40 26.62
CA GLU A 461 11.97 -9.44 25.60
C GLU A 461 12.10 -8.89 24.16
N LYS A 462 11.69 -7.64 23.92
CA LYS A 462 11.72 -6.98 22.61
C LYS A 462 12.73 -5.86 22.48
N LEU A 463 13.37 -5.46 23.57
CA LEU A 463 14.40 -4.43 23.53
C LEU A 463 15.54 -4.84 22.61
N CYS A 464 15.91 -3.92 21.73
CA CYS A 464 17.13 -3.93 20.93
C CYS A 464 17.87 -2.61 21.12
N ASP A 465 19.20 -2.68 21.10
CA ASP A 465 20.05 -1.48 21.05
C ASP A 465 20.05 -0.86 19.63
N ARG A 466 20.87 0.19 19.44
CA ARG A 466 21.03 0.87 18.15
C ARG A 466 21.57 -0.03 17.02
N GLU A 467 22.33 -1.08 17.37
CA GLU A 467 22.87 -2.05 16.39
C GLU A 467 21.85 -3.15 16.06
N GLY A 468 20.68 -3.14 16.71
CA GLY A 468 19.65 -4.14 16.55
C GLY A 468 19.90 -5.41 17.36
N ILE A 469 20.87 -5.41 18.28
CA ILE A 469 21.19 -6.53 19.16
C ILE A 469 20.15 -6.58 20.27
N SER A 470 19.55 -7.75 20.48
CA SER A 470 18.51 -7.90 21.50
C SER A 470 19.10 -7.84 22.90
N TYR A 471 18.39 -7.21 23.85
CA TYR A 471 18.74 -7.18 25.28
C TYR A 471 19.04 -8.57 25.84
N LEU A 472 18.31 -9.60 25.40
CA LEU A 472 18.50 -10.98 25.86
C LEU A 472 19.74 -11.67 25.28
N GLN A 473 20.36 -11.09 24.24
CA GLN A 473 21.62 -11.59 23.67
C GLN A 473 22.84 -11.16 24.48
N PHE A 474 22.74 -10.13 25.31
CA PHE A 474 23.79 -9.76 26.24
C PHE A 474 23.85 -10.79 27.39
N PRO A 475 25.05 -11.21 27.82
CA PRO A 475 25.22 -12.00 29.03
C PRO A 475 24.56 -11.31 30.24
N LEU A 476 23.94 -12.07 31.14
CA LEU A 476 23.16 -11.59 32.27
C LEU A 476 23.92 -10.54 33.10
N LYS A 477 25.23 -10.76 33.31
CA LYS A 477 26.11 -9.86 34.06
C LYS A 477 26.44 -8.53 33.33
N GLN A 478 26.23 -8.48 32.02
CA GLN A 478 26.48 -7.32 31.17
C GLN A 478 25.21 -6.54 30.83
N ARG A 479 24.03 -7.07 31.18
CA ARG A 479 22.75 -6.42 30.89
C ARG A 479 22.57 -5.17 31.76
N PRO A 480 22.15 -4.04 31.18
CA PRO A 480 21.88 -2.84 31.96
C PRO A 480 20.65 -3.03 32.85
N ASN A 481 20.82 -2.78 34.16
CA ASN A 481 19.73 -2.88 35.14
C ASN A 481 18.77 -1.68 35.10
N LYS A 482 19.21 -0.55 34.52
CA LYS A 482 18.41 0.64 34.26
C LYS A 482 18.57 1.03 32.81
N LEU A 483 17.46 1.27 32.11
CA LEU A 483 17.52 1.70 30.73
C LEU A 483 16.29 2.53 30.35
N ARG A 484 16.45 3.31 29.29
CA ARG A 484 15.36 4.02 28.63
C ARG A 484 15.06 3.34 27.30
N PHE A 485 13.78 3.23 26.97
CA PHE A 485 13.36 2.78 25.65
C PHE A 485 12.50 3.82 24.94
N LEU A 486 12.53 3.74 23.63
CA LEU A 486 11.72 4.47 22.68
C LEU A 486 10.70 3.52 22.05
N ASP A 487 9.42 3.89 22.12
CA ASP A 487 8.34 3.15 21.49
C ASP A 487 7.52 4.03 20.55
N LYS A 488 7.05 3.42 19.47
CA LYS A 488 6.15 4.03 18.51
C LYS A 488 5.16 3.00 17.96
N THR A 489 3.87 3.31 18.10
CA THR A 489 2.79 2.75 17.29
C THR A 489 1.68 3.78 17.13
N SER A 490 0.97 3.80 16.00
CA SER A 490 -0.15 4.75 15.83
C SER A 490 -1.29 4.51 16.81
N LYS A 491 -1.34 3.35 17.46
CA LYS A 491 -2.34 3.04 18.50
C LYS A 491 -2.05 3.74 19.83
N ASN A 492 -0.82 4.22 20.05
CA ASN A 492 -0.48 4.98 21.26
C ASN A 492 -1.25 6.29 21.33
N ALA A 493 -1.76 6.79 20.19
CA ALA A 493 -2.70 7.90 20.12
C ALA A 493 -3.94 7.72 21.01
N LEU A 494 -4.35 6.47 21.30
CA LEU A 494 -5.51 6.15 22.14
C LEU A 494 -5.13 5.53 23.49
N ARG A 495 -3.87 5.65 23.93
CA ARG A 495 -3.34 4.91 25.09
C ARG A 495 -2.49 5.75 26.04
N ILE A 496 -2.48 7.07 25.89
CA ILE A 496 -1.62 7.94 26.70
C ILE A 496 -1.89 7.76 28.21
N PRO A 497 -3.14 7.74 28.71
CA PRO A 497 -3.42 7.51 30.14
C PRO A 497 -2.96 6.13 30.62
N PHE A 498 -3.17 5.09 29.81
CA PHE A 498 -2.70 3.72 30.11
C PHE A 498 -1.17 3.64 30.19
N LEU A 499 -0.46 4.26 29.24
CA LEU A 499 1.00 4.28 29.21
C LEU A 499 1.57 5.09 30.38
N LYS A 500 0.93 6.20 30.74
CA LYS A 500 1.31 7.01 31.90
C LYS A 500 1.08 6.28 33.22
N ALA A 501 -0.01 5.52 33.34
CA ALA A 501 -0.26 4.66 34.49
C ALA A 501 0.76 3.50 34.58
N LEU A 502 1.18 2.96 33.43
CA LEU A 502 2.19 1.89 33.36
C LEU A 502 3.59 2.41 33.71
N PHE A 503 3.92 3.63 33.29
CA PHE A 503 5.20 4.30 33.49
C PHE A 503 4.96 5.75 33.96
N PRO A 504 4.88 5.99 35.28
CA PRO A 504 4.57 7.31 35.82
C PRO A 504 5.53 8.43 35.39
N ASP A 505 6.77 8.09 35.02
CA ASP A 505 7.81 9.01 34.57
C ASP A 505 7.95 9.06 33.03
N ALA A 506 7.04 8.44 32.28
CA ALA A 506 7.06 8.45 30.82
C ALA A 506 6.99 9.85 30.21
N LEU A 507 7.66 9.98 29.06
CA LEU A 507 7.68 11.18 28.21
C LEU A 507 7.00 10.90 26.88
N PHE A 508 6.31 11.90 26.34
CA PHE A 508 5.59 11.79 25.07
C PHE A 508 6.09 12.79 24.04
N ILE A 509 6.37 12.32 22.83
CA ILE A 509 6.71 13.17 21.68
C ILE A 509 5.50 13.16 20.74
N TYR A 510 4.81 14.29 20.64
CA TYR A 510 3.69 14.46 19.74
C TYR A 510 4.17 14.90 18.37
N LEU A 511 4.15 13.99 17.39
CA LEU A 511 4.50 14.31 16.00
C LEU A 511 3.26 14.74 15.22
N GLN A 512 3.24 16.01 14.80
CA GLN A 512 2.18 16.60 13.99
C GLN A 512 2.57 16.64 12.52
N ARG A 513 1.61 16.34 11.64
CA ARG A 513 1.76 16.42 10.19
C ARG A 513 0.51 17.03 9.57
N GLU A 514 0.69 17.82 8.52
CA GLU A 514 -0.38 18.42 7.73
C GLU A 514 -1.54 17.44 7.47
N PRO A 515 -2.80 17.83 7.78
CA PRO A 515 -3.94 16.92 7.77
C PRO A 515 -4.17 16.25 6.42
N ILE A 516 -4.13 17.03 5.33
CA ILE A 516 -4.41 16.54 3.97
C ILE A 516 -3.41 15.46 3.57
N ALA A 517 -2.12 15.66 3.87
CA ALA A 517 -1.07 14.71 3.53
C ALA A 517 -1.21 13.40 4.32
N SER A 518 -1.56 13.49 5.61
CA SER A 518 -1.79 12.34 6.49
C SER A 518 -3.02 11.54 6.04
N ILE A 519 -4.16 12.20 5.84
CA ILE A 519 -5.42 11.58 5.41
C ILE A 519 -5.24 10.90 4.05
N LYS A 520 -4.60 11.55 3.07
CA LYS A 520 -4.30 10.94 1.77
C LYS A 520 -3.49 9.64 1.93
N SER A 521 -2.48 9.65 2.82
CA SER A 521 -1.67 8.46 3.08
C SER A 521 -2.47 7.34 3.75
N ILE A 522 -3.41 7.67 4.65
CA ILE A 522 -4.34 6.69 5.25
C ILE A 522 -5.26 6.09 4.16
N ILE A 523 -5.83 6.91 3.26
CA ILE A 523 -6.65 6.43 2.12
C ILE A 523 -5.86 5.44 1.27
N ASP A 524 -4.62 5.79 0.91
CA ASP A 524 -3.76 4.91 0.13
C ASP A 524 -3.43 3.61 0.89
N GLY A 525 -3.25 3.69 2.21
CA GLY A 525 -3.09 2.54 3.09
C GLY A 525 -4.27 1.57 3.03
N TRP A 526 -5.50 2.08 3.14
CA TRP A 526 -6.74 1.30 3.00
C TRP A 526 -6.85 0.60 1.64
N ARG A 527 -6.52 1.33 0.55
CA ARG A 527 -6.58 0.81 -0.82
C ARG A 527 -5.48 -0.24 -1.08
N SER A 528 -4.31 -0.09 -0.46
CA SER A 528 -3.16 -0.98 -0.64
C SER A 528 -3.28 -2.33 0.07
N ARG A 529 -4.10 -2.41 1.13
CA ARG A 529 -4.21 -3.56 2.04
C ARG A 529 -2.95 -3.93 2.80
N LYS A 530 -1.89 -3.12 2.75
CA LYS A 530 -0.65 -3.38 3.48
C LYS A 530 -0.80 -3.22 5.00
N PHE A 531 -1.79 -2.44 5.44
CA PHE A 531 -1.96 -2.04 6.84
C PHE A 531 -3.22 -2.63 7.49
N ILE A 532 -3.66 -3.82 7.07
CA ILE A 532 -4.81 -4.49 7.69
C ILE A 532 -4.44 -4.91 9.11
N THR A 533 -5.14 -4.33 10.08
CA THR A 533 -4.98 -4.65 11.50
C THR A 533 -5.99 -5.72 11.93
N TYR A 534 -7.24 -5.63 11.48
CA TYR A 534 -8.28 -6.62 11.81
C TYR A 534 -8.86 -7.23 10.52
N ARG A 535 -8.61 -8.52 10.32
CA ARG A 535 -9.09 -9.23 9.11
C ARG A 535 -10.58 -9.52 9.13
N SER A 536 -11.14 -9.71 10.32
CA SER A 536 -12.54 -9.98 10.55
C SER A 536 -13.01 -9.13 11.72
N LEU A 537 -13.99 -8.26 11.47
CA LEU A 537 -14.68 -7.50 12.50
C LEU A 537 -16.18 -7.77 12.38
N PRO A 538 -16.91 -7.96 13.49
CA PRO A 538 -18.34 -8.19 13.47
C PRO A 538 -19.07 -7.06 12.73
N GLY A 539 -19.90 -7.41 11.74
CA GLY A 539 -20.66 -6.42 10.97
C GLY A 539 -19.86 -5.61 9.95
N TRP A 540 -18.56 -5.83 9.80
CA TRP A 540 -17.72 -5.14 8.80
C TRP A 540 -17.59 -5.90 7.48
N TYR A 541 -16.93 -5.29 6.50
CA TYR A 541 -16.62 -5.93 5.22
C TYR A 541 -15.47 -6.96 5.34
N ASP A 542 -15.55 -8.05 4.58
CA ASP A 542 -14.47 -9.06 4.47
C ASP A 542 -13.15 -8.51 3.90
N TRP A 543 -13.13 -7.25 3.46
CA TRP A 543 -11.91 -6.54 3.06
C TRP A 543 -10.94 -6.35 4.23
N GLY A 544 -11.46 -6.35 5.47
CA GLY A 544 -10.72 -6.07 6.70
C GLY A 544 -10.66 -4.58 7.03
N TRP A 545 -10.24 -4.29 8.26
CA TRP A 545 -10.01 -2.95 8.79
C TRP A 545 -8.52 -2.62 8.79
N SER A 546 -8.17 -1.42 8.33
CA SER A 546 -6.78 -0.94 8.29
C SER A 546 -6.51 0.09 9.39
N PHE A 547 -5.27 0.09 9.91
CA PHE A 547 -4.80 0.98 10.97
C PHE A 547 -5.51 0.80 12.33
N LEU A 548 -5.38 1.79 13.21
CA LEU A 548 -6.01 1.78 14.53
C LEU A 548 -7.54 1.68 14.42
N LEU A 549 -8.14 0.91 15.33
CA LEU A 549 -9.58 0.80 15.53
C LEU A 549 -10.03 1.93 16.44
N THR A 550 -10.67 2.94 15.88
CA THR A 550 -11.17 4.09 16.63
C THR A 550 -12.49 3.78 17.32
N PRO A 551 -12.80 4.43 18.46
CA PRO A 551 -14.16 4.44 19.01
C PRO A 551 -15.19 4.77 17.93
N GLY A 552 -16.37 4.14 17.99
CA GLY A 552 -17.45 4.40 17.03
C GLY A 552 -17.23 3.85 15.61
N TRP A 553 -16.15 3.12 15.32
CA TRP A 553 -15.80 2.67 13.97
C TRP A 553 -16.92 1.99 13.17
N LEU A 554 -17.84 1.27 13.84
CA LEU A 554 -18.93 0.56 13.17
C LEU A 554 -19.94 1.52 12.50
N SER A 555 -20.07 2.76 12.99
CA SER A 555 -20.93 3.78 12.36
C SER A 555 -20.44 4.22 10.99
N LEU A 556 -19.16 3.94 10.66
CA LEU A 556 -18.55 4.26 9.37
C LEU A 556 -18.88 3.23 8.28
N LYS A 557 -19.72 2.22 8.59
CA LYS A 557 -20.14 1.24 7.60
C LYS A 557 -20.98 1.92 6.54
N GLY A 558 -20.53 1.84 5.28
CA GLY A 558 -21.15 2.54 4.16
C GLY A 558 -20.66 3.99 3.98
N SER A 559 -19.67 4.43 4.75
CA SER A 559 -18.91 5.65 4.47
C SER A 559 -17.86 5.41 3.39
N SER A 560 -17.49 6.46 2.68
CA SER A 560 -16.36 6.48 1.75
C SER A 560 -15.04 6.25 2.49
N VAL A 561 -14.01 5.79 1.76
CA VAL A 561 -12.66 5.63 2.33
C VAL A 561 -12.11 6.97 2.83
N THR A 562 -12.48 8.08 2.18
CA THR A 562 -12.12 9.44 2.60
C THR A 562 -12.74 9.80 3.95
N GLU A 563 -14.04 9.57 4.13
CA GLU A 563 -14.72 9.80 5.42
C GLU A 563 -14.11 8.92 6.52
N ILE A 564 -13.84 7.64 6.24
CA ILE A 564 -13.19 6.71 7.20
C ILE A 564 -11.80 7.22 7.59
N ALA A 565 -10.96 7.56 6.62
CA ALA A 565 -9.60 8.03 6.86
C ALA A 565 -9.57 9.35 7.64
N THR A 566 -10.49 10.26 7.32
CA THR A 566 -10.65 11.55 8.01
C THR A 566 -11.07 11.31 9.46
N TYR A 567 -12.06 10.44 9.69
CA TYR A 567 -12.49 10.07 11.04
C TYR A 567 -11.35 9.45 11.85
N GLN A 568 -10.60 8.49 11.26
CA GLN A 568 -9.46 7.88 11.94
C GLN A 568 -8.38 8.90 12.33
N TRP A 569 -8.07 9.84 11.43
CA TRP A 569 -7.11 10.91 11.71
C TRP A 569 -7.62 11.84 12.80
N GLN A 570 -8.85 12.33 12.67
CA GLN A 570 -9.45 13.28 13.62
C GLN A 570 -9.56 12.67 15.02
N THR A 571 -10.09 11.44 15.15
CA THR A 571 -10.19 10.78 16.45
C THR A 571 -8.81 10.57 17.09
N ALA A 572 -7.78 10.22 16.33
CA ALA A 572 -6.44 10.10 16.89
C ALA A 572 -5.92 11.45 17.41
N GLN A 573 -6.14 12.54 16.68
CA GLN A 573 -5.74 13.89 17.09
C GLN A 573 -6.49 14.35 18.34
N ASP A 574 -7.81 14.15 18.39
CA ASP A 574 -8.65 14.56 19.50
C ASP A 574 -8.21 13.87 20.80
N TYR A 575 -7.97 12.56 20.76
CA TYR A 575 -7.47 11.81 21.91
C TYR A 575 -6.07 12.24 22.32
N ILE A 576 -5.14 12.43 21.38
CA ILE A 576 -3.79 12.91 21.71
C ILE A 576 -3.86 14.27 22.41
N ASN A 577 -4.60 15.23 21.84
CA ASN A 577 -4.69 16.58 22.40
C ASN A 577 -5.32 16.54 23.80
N GLN A 578 -6.46 15.86 23.95
CA GLN A 578 -7.16 15.74 25.23
C GLN A 578 -6.28 15.08 26.30
N ASP A 579 -5.62 13.97 25.97
CA ASP A 579 -4.84 13.21 26.94
C ASP A 579 -3.53 13.92 27.30
N LEU A 580 -2.86 14.61 26.36
CA LEU A 580 -1.65 15.38 26.65
C LEU A 580 -1.94 16.66 27.44
N GLU A 581 -3.06 17.34 27.18
CA GLU A 581 -3.50 18.50 27.97
C GLU A 581 -3.75 18.16 29.44
N ALA A 582 -4.12 16.91 29.74
CA ALA A 582 -4.28 16.43 31.11
C ALA A 582 -2.96 16.11 31.83
N LEU A 583 -1.82 16.08 31.11
CA LEU A 583 -0.50 15.80 31.68
C LEU A 583 0.28 17.08 32.00
N PRO A 584 1.23 17.03 32.95
CA PRO A 584 2.20 18.11 33.14
C PRO A 584 2.93 18.44 31.83
N SER A 585 3.14 19.73 31.55
CA SER A 585 3.86 20.18 30.35
C SER A 585 5.32 19.72 30.30
N SER A 586 5.89 19.27 31.42
CA SER A 586 7.21 18.65 31.49
C SER A 586 7.27 17.24 30.87
N ASP A 587 6.11 16.62 30.66
CA ASP A 587 6.02 15.21 30.30
C ASP A 587 5.82 15.02 28.80
N TRP A 588 5.65 16.09 28.03
CA TRP A 588 5.48 16.00 26.59
C TRP A 588 6.00 17.22 25.82
N CYS A 589 6.35 17.00 24.56
CA CYS A 589 6.71 18.06 23.62
C CYS A 589 6.07 17.82 22.25
N THR A 590 5.98 18.87 21.42
CA THR A 590 5.45 18.79 20.06
C THR A 590 6.56 18.91 19.02
N VAL A 591 6.47 18.13 17.96
CA VAL A 591 7.38 18.14 16.81
C VAL A 591 6.56 18.27 15.54
N GLN A 592 6.90 19.25 14.69
CA GLN A 592 6.30 19.36 13.36
C GLN A 592 7.05 18.47 12.37
N TYR A 593 6.34 17.67 11.59
CA TYR A 593 6.92 16.83 10.55
C TYR A 593 7.65 17.67 9.49
N ALA A 594 7.16 18.87 9.19
CA ALA A 594 7.83 19.79 8.27
C ALA A 594 9.23 20.17 8.76
N ASP A 595 9.38 20.47 10.05
CA ASP A 595 10.66 20.81 10.66
C ASP A 595 11.59 19.60 10.74
N LEU A 596 11.06 18.41 11.00
CA LEU A 596 11.85 17.17 10.97
C LEU A 596 12.47 16.92 9.59
N ILE A 597 11.76 17.27 8.51
CA ILE A 597 12.28 17.12 7.14
C ILE A 597 13.23 18.26 6.77
N ALA A 598 12.91 19.50 7.14
CA ALA A 598 13.70 20.67 6.77
C ALA A 598 14.99 20.80 7.59
N ASN A 599 14.91 20.54 8.90
CA ASN A 599 15.98 20.78 9.88
C ASN A 599 16.10 19.61 10.89
N PRO A 600 16.38 18.37 10.43
CA PRO A 600 16.36 17.18 11.28
C PRO A 600 17.27 17.30 12.50
N GLN A 601 18.51 17.80 12.34
CA GLN A 601 19.47 17.89 13.44
C GLN A 601 18.96 18.78 14.57
N GLN A 602 18.38 19.94 14.25
CA GLN A 602 17.82 20.86 15.23
C GLN A 602 16.67 20.20 16.02
N VAL A 603 15.77 19.50 15.32
CA VAL A 603 14.66 18.79 15.95
C VAL A 603 15.16 17.68 16.88
N ILE A 604 16.17 16.91 16.46
CA ILE A 604 16.75 15.86 17.32
C ILE A 604 17.41 16.46 18.56
N THR A 605 18.14 17.58 18.44
CA THR A 605 18.72 18.28 19.60
C THR A 605 17.65 18.74 20.59
N GLN A 606 16.56 19.34 20.10
CA GLN A 606 15.45 19.78 20.97
C GLN A 606 14.79 18.61 21.70
N ILE A 607 14.58 17.48 21.01
CA ILE A 607 14.03 16.26 21.63
C ILE A 607 15.01 15.71 22.68
N ALA A 608 16.31 15.70 22.38
CA ALA A 608 17.34 15.23 23.28
C ALA A 608 17.38 16.09 24.55
N GLU A 609 17.36 17.41 24.43
CA GLU A 609 17.30 18.34 25.57
C GLU A 609 16.05 18.11 26.43
N PHE A 610 14.88 18.01 25.80
CA PHE A 610 13.61 17.72 26.48
C PHE A 610 13.66 16.39 27.26
N ALA A 611 14.22 15.35 26.64
CA ALA A 611 14.32 14.02 27.25
C ALA A 611 15.50 13.90 28.24
N GLY A 612 16.45 14.84 28.23
CA GLY A 612 17.72 14.70 28.96
C GLY A 612 18.59 13.58 28.39
N LEU A 613 18.74 13.54 27.06
CA LEU A 613 19.63 12.66 26.30
C LEU A 613 20.83 13.49 25.80
N ASP A 614 21.96 12.84 25.51
CA ASP A 614 23.10 13.51 24.88
C ASP A 614 22.94 13.59 23.34
N PRO A 615 22.78 14.79 22.75
CA PRO A 615 22.58 14.95 21.30
C PRO A 615 23.84 14.66 20.48
N ASN A 616 25.04 14.61 21.09
CA ASN A 616 26.31 14.42 20.37
C ASN A 616 26.64 12.96 20.08
N GLN A 617 25.83 12.01 20.57
CA GLN A 617 26.07 10.58 20.43
C GLN A 617 25.50 9.98 19.13
N ASN A 618 24.99 10.79 18.21
CA ASN A 618 24.53 10.33 16.90
C ASN A 618 25.72 10.16 15.93
N PRO A 619 26.01 8.95 15.41
CA PRO A 619 27.14 8.72 14.52
C PRO A 619 27.08 9.47 13.18
N ASN A 620 25.91 10.02 12.80
CA ASN A 620 25.75 10.86 11.61
C ASN A 620 26.13 12.34 11.84
N ASN A 621 26.64 12.71 13.02
CA ASN A 621 27.25 14.03 13.30
C ASN A 621 28.72 14.14 12.83
N ARG A 622 29.16 13.29 11.89
CA ARG A 622 30.46 13.42 11.21
C ARG A 622 30.33 13.73 9.74
#